data_AF-A0AAW2CCX6-F1
#
_entry.id   AF-A0AAW2CCX6-F1
#
_cell.length_a   1.000
_cell.length_b   1.000
_cell.length_c   1.000
_cell.angle_alpha   90.00
_cell.angle_beta   90.00
_cell.angle_gamma   90.00
#
_symmetry.space_group_name_H-M   'P 1'
#
loop_
_entity.id
_entity.type
_entity.pdbx_description
1 polymer ?
#
loop_
_entity_poly.entity_id
_entity_poly.type
_entity_poly.pdbx_seq_one_letter_code
_entity_poly.pdbx_strand_id
1 'polypeptide(L)'
;MHGYSRLGSSARTSSSSSPPSSPRFRHGRNKLSGGCAGGRSSKRTSAVERVVYVFVSAVFRRRGVLLFAPVLYISLMLLYMGSVGFDVVNLKHSVVGVVVHSSKHRTAMAPGSVYRSPQVFEKLWPLMEAESNGSRVNALMTAWNSSGRQGWKPCVDKSISTTGFSELPKSNGFLIIEANGGLNQQRLSICDAVAVAGLLNATLVIPIFHLNSVWRDSSKFGDIFDEDFFIYALKNHVNVIRELPQDILQRFDNNISKIVNLRVKGWSSPTYYVQKVLPKLVQMGAVRIAPFSNRLAQEVPSNVQWLRCLANYEALRFSGPIRRLAENMVDRMVKNSSQSGGKYVSVHLRFEEDMVAFSCCEYDGGEEEKREMDIARERSWRGKFRRRGRVIRPGANRVDGKCPLTPLEVGMMLRGMGFDNNTSVYVAAGKIYKVEKYMAPLKQMFPRLETKDTLATPEELAPFKGHSSRLAALDYTVCLHSEVFVTTQGGNFPHFLMGHRRYFYGGHAKTIKPDKRKLALLFDRPDIRWEDFSRPMQDMLRHSDHKGYELKKPSGSLYTFPMPDCMCKLAEARSESSNTTRLA
;
A
#
# COMPACT_ATOMS: atom_id res chain seq x y z
N MET A 1 20.29 10.93 20.13
CA MET A 1 19.07 10.93 20.98
C MET A 1 18.04 9.93 20.44
N HIS A 2 18.15 8.68 20.88
CA HIS A 2 17.19 7.60 20.65
C HIS A 2 16.80 7.04 22.01
N GLY A 3 15.50 6.85 22.25
CA GLY A 3 15.02 5.97 23.31
C GLY A 3 14.62 4.63 22.71
N TYR A 4 15.55 3.66 22.70
CA TYR A 4 15.20 2.25 22.69
C TYR A 4 15.35 1.76 24.14
N SER A 5 14.25 1.28 24.71
CA SER A 5 14.25 0.55 25.97
C SER A 5 15.10 -0.72 25.81
N ARG A 6 16.22 -0.81 26.55
CA ARG A 6 16.83 -2.07 26.95
C ARG A 6 16.61 -2.24 28.45
N LEU A 7 16.00 -3.36 28.79
CA LEU A 7 15.92 -3.91 30.14
C LEU A 7 17.33 -4.23 30.63
N GLY A 8 17.65 -3.79 31.85
CA GLY A 8 18.87 -4.12 32.56
C GLY A 8 18.82 -5.52 33.16
N SER A 9 19.94 -6.23 33.04
CA SER A 9 20.23 -7.50 33.69
C SER A 9 20.95 -7.22 35.01
N SER A 10 20.38 -7.66 36.13
CA SER A 10 21.11 -7.88 37.39
C SER A 10 21.13 -9.38 37.67
N ALA A 11 22.34 -9.94 37.68
CA ALA A 11 22.60 -11.30 38.06
C ALA A 11 22.72 -11.40 39.59
N ARG A 12 21.99 -12.33 40.21
CA ARG A 12 22.45 -13.15 41.35
C ARG A 12 21.64 -14.45 41.39
N THR A 13 22.38 -15.53 41.17
CA THR A 13 22.18 -16.97 41.34
C THR A 13 21.13 -17.47 42.34
N SER A 14 20.29 -18.43 41.92
CA SER A 14 20.17 -19.76 42.55
C SER A 14 19.22 -20.71 41.78
N SER A 15 19.77 -21.87 41.41
CA SER A 15 19.21 -23.22 41.26
C SER A 15 17.74 -23.49 40.82
N SER A 16 17.66 -24.13 39.65
CA SER A 16 16.99 -25.41 39.35
C SER A 16 15.46 -25.53 39.20
N SER A 17 15.13 -26.22 38.10
CA SER A 17 13.96 -27.07 37.80
C SER A 17 12.78 -26.45 37.03
N SER A 18 12.55 -27.01 35.84
CA SER A 18 11.29 -26.92 35.09
C SER A 18 11.00 -28.30 34.49
N PRO A 19 9.75 -28.78 34.57
CA PRO A 19 9.09 -29.33 33.39
C PRO A 19 7.58 -28.96 33.38
N PRO A 20 6.77 -29.41 32.40
CA PRO A 20 6.87 -29.15 30.96
C PRO A 20 5.56 -28.55 30.39
N SER A 21 5.56 -28.36 29.06
CA SER A 21 4.46 -27.85 28.24
C SER A 21 3.29 -28.83 28.01
N SER A 22 2.17 -28.24 27.61
CA SER A 22 0.80 -28.74 27.41
C SER A 22 0.62 -29.96 26.48
N PRO A 23 -0.51 -30.70 26.60
CA PRO A 23 -0.78 -31.95 25.89
C PRO A 23 -1.36 -31.75 24.47
N ARG A 24 -1.00 -32.68 23.56
CA ARG A 24 -1.62 -32.90 22.25
C ARG A 24 -2.90 -33.74 22.38
N PHE A 25 -3.94 -33.30 21.66
CA PHE A 25 -5.20 -34.00 21.45
C PHE A 25 -5.01 -35.37 20.75
N ARG A 26 -5.66 -36.40 21.30
CA ARG A 26 -5.85 -37.75 20.74
C ARG A 26 -7.04 -37.74 19.78
N HIS A 27 -6.90 -38.35 18.60
CA HIS A 27 -8.04 -38.86 17.84
C HIS A 27 -8.34 -40.30 18.26
N GLY A 28 -9.62 -40.55 18.54
CA GLY A 28 -10.18 -41.82 18.97
C GLY A 28 -10.19 -42.87 17.87
N ARG A 29 -10.05 -44.11 18.32
CA ARG A 29 -10.02 -45.37 17.58
C ARG A 29 -11.42 -45.99 17.67
N ASN A 30 -12.14 -46.11 16.56
CA ASN A 30 -13.35 -46.94 16.50
C ASN A 30 -12.98 -48.34 16.00
N LYS A 31 -13.39 -49.33 16.79
CA LYS A 31 -13.43 -50.77 16.49
C LYS A 31 -14.45 -51.04 15.39
N LEU A 32 -14.20 -52.04 14.56
CA LEU A 32 -15.19 -53.02 14.09
C LEU A 32 -14.46 -54.32 13.73
N SER A 33 -15.23 -55.40 13.79
CA SER A 33 -14.86 -56.77 14.13
C SER A 33 -15.01 -57.76 12.97
N GLY A 34 -14.42 -58.95 13.13
CA GLY A 34 -14.67 -60.18 12.35
C GLY A 34 -13.38 -60.66 11.66
N GLY A 35 -12.94 -61.92 11.68
CA GLY A 35 -13.50 -63.17 12.18
C GLY A 35 -12.88 -64.35 11.38
N CYS A 36 -12.16 -65.24 12.07
CA CYS A 36 -11.95 -66.69 11.85
C CYS A 36 -11.15 -67.30 10.67
N ALA A 37 -10.49 -68.41 11.06
CA ALA A 37 -9.92 -69.57 10.32
C ALA A 37 -8.62 -69.36 9.53
N GLY A 38 -7.59 -70.22 9.56
CA GLY A 38 -7.34 -71.55 10.13
C GLY A 38 -6.23 -72.20 9.27
N GLY A 39 -5.28 -72.97 9.84
CA GLY A 39 -4.40 -73.84 9.05
C GLY A 39 -2.93 -73.97 9.51
N ARG A 40 -2.60 -75.15 10.05
CA ARG A 40 -1.25 -75.65 10.35
C ARG A 40 -0.42 -75.88 9.07
N SER A 41 0.88 -75.58 9.10
CA SER A 41 1.93 -76.50 8.61
C SER A 41 3.31 -76.05 9.08
N SER A 42 3.99 -76.95 9.79
CA SER A 42 5.44 -76.93 10.05
C SER A 42 6.20 -77.07 8.72
N LYS A 43 7.31 -76.31 8.55
CA LYS A 43 8.48 -76.75 7.77
C LYS A 43 9.73 -75.91 8.10
N ARG A 44 10.77 -76.66 8.47
CA ARG A 44 12.21 -76.36 8.60
C ARG A 44 12.68 -75.07 7.92
N THR A 45 13.28 -74.19 8.72
CA THR A 45 14.02 -73.02 8.25
C THR A 45 15.45 -73.40 7.84
N SER A 46 15.83 -72.93 6.65
CA SER A 46 17.08 -73.20 5.94
C SER A 46 18.26 -72.44 6.56
N ALA A 47 19.48 -73.00 6.48
CA ALA A 47 20.73 -72.42 6.97
C ALA A 47 21.00 -70.98 6.46
N VAL A 48 20.38 -70.58 5.36
CA VAL A 48 20.43 -69.22 4.79
C VAL A 48 19.85 -68.18 5.75
N GLU A 49 18.81 -68.53 6.53
CA GLU A 49 18.16 -67.60 7.45
C GLU A 49 19.05 -67.27 8.67
N ARG A 50 19.90 -68.20 9.09
CA ARG A 50 20.92 -67.95 10.14
C ARG A 50 22.03 -67.04 9.65
N VAL A 51 22.46 -67.18 8.39
CA VAL A 51 23.49 -66.31 7.80
C VAL A 51 22.96 -64.88 7.64
N VAL A 52 21.70 -64.72 7.21
CA VAL A 52 21.05 -63.40 7.12
C VAL A 52 20.92 -62.77 8.50
N TYR A 53 20.56 -63.53 9.54
CA TYR A 53 20.46 -63.00 10.91
C TYR A 53 21.83 -62.56 11.47
N VAL A 54 22.90 -63.30 11.18
CA VAL A 54 24.27 -62.91 11.57
C VAL A 54 24.73 -61.66 10.80
N PHE A 55 24.42 -61.55 9.50
CA PHE A 55 24.75 -60.37 8.71
C PHE A 55 24.01 -59.13 9.20
N VAL A 56 22.70 -59.24 9.45
CA VAL A 56 21.88 -58.16 9.99
C VAL A 56 22.34 -57.79 11.40
N SER A 57 22.67 -58.76 12.25
CA SER A 57 23.18 -58.48 13.60
C SER A 57 24.60 -57.89 13.61
N ALA A 58 25.44 -58.18 12.60
CA ALA A 58 26.76 -57.58 12.45
C ALA A 58 26.68 -56.13 11.94
N VAL A 59 25.76 -55.85 11.01
CA VAL A 59 25.47 -54.50 10.51
C VAL A 59 24.88 -53.61 11.62
N PHE A 60 24.06 -54.16 12.51
CA PHE A 60 23.50 -53.42 13.64
C PHE A 60 24.43 -53.23 14.85
N ARG A 61 25.58 -53.93 14.93
CA ARG A 61 26.57 -53.77 16.02
C ARG A 61 27.62 -52.69 15.77
N ARG A 62 27.78 -52.17 14.54
CA ARG A 62 28.67 -51.04 14.24
C ARG A 62 27.88 -49.74 14.04
N ARG A 63 27.23 -49.28 15.12
CA ARG A 63 26.43 -48.04 15.15
C ARG A 63 27.23 -46.74 14.92
N GLY A 64 28.56 -46.79 14.77
CA GLY A 64 29.35 -45.64 14.35
C GLY A 64 29.37 -45.42 12.82
N VAL A 65 29.31 -46.47 12.01
CA VAL A 65 29.59 -46.36 10.56
C VAL A 65 28.38 -45.88 9.76
N LEU A 66 27.15 -46.20 10.20
CA LEU A 66 25.92 -45.72 9.55
C LEU A 66 25.62 -44.23 9.83
N LEU A 67 26.24 -43.63 10.85
CA LEU A 67 26.15 -42.18 11.08
C LEU A 67 27.01 -41.38 10.10
N PHE A 68 28.05 -41.99 9.54
CA PHE A 68 28.89 -41.36 8.52
C PHE A 68 28.41 -41.62 7.09
N ALA A 69 27.50 -42.57 6.85
CA ALA A 69 26.97 -42.84 5.51
C ALA A 69 26.27 -41.62 4.88
N PRO A 70 25.44 -40.83 5.60
CA PRO A 70 24.89 -39.59 5.06
C PRO A 70 25.96 -38.53 4.80
N VAL A 71 26.98 -38.45 5.65
CA VAL A 71 28.07 -37.47 5.52
C VAL A 71 28.98 -37.82 4.34
N LEU A 72 29.33 -39.10 4.17
CA LEU A 72 30.07 -39.62 3.02
C LEU A 72 29.27 -39.46 1.73
N TYR A 73 27.96 -39.73 1.76
CA TYR A 73 27.08 -39.50 0.61
C TYR A 73 27.02 -38.02 0.21
N ILE A 74 26.90 -37.11 1.18
CA ILE A 74 26.92 -35.66 0.92
C ILE A 74 28.30 -35.23 0.40
N SER A 75 29.39 -35.70 0.98
CA SER A 75 30.75 -35.41 0.51
C SER A 75 31.01 -35.94 -0.90
N LEU A 76 30.52 -37.14 -1.21
CA LEU A 76 30.63 -37.75 -2.54
C LEU A 76 29.73 -37.03 -3.56
N MET A 77 28.55 -36.58 -3.16
CA MET A 77 27.66 -35.75 -3.98
C MET A 77 28.24 -34.36 -4.23
N LEU A 78 28.93 -33.76 -3.25
CA LEU A 78 29.62 -32.48 -3.45
C LEU A 78 30.84 -32.63 -4.38
N LEU A 79 31.58 -33.74 -4.30
CA LEU A 79 32.65 -34.07 -5.25
C LEU A 79 32.12 -34.38 -6.66
N TYR A 80 30.99 -35.08 -6.74
CA TYR A 80 30.32 -35.39 -8.01
C TYR A 80 29.75 -34.13 -8.68
N MET A 81 29.07 -33.26 -7.93
CA MET A 81 28.62 -31.96 -8.41
C MET A 81 29.77 -31.00 -8.75
N GLY A 82 30.98 -31.25 -8.22
CA GLY A 82 32.21 -30.54 -8.59
C GLY A 82 32.93 -31.09 -9.82
N SER A 83 32.57 -32.30 -10.31
CA SER A 83 33.20 -32.96 -11.45
C SER A 83 32.30 -33.11 -12.68
N VAL A 84 31.00 -32.85 -12.54
CA VAL A 84 30.05 -32.77 -13.67
C VAL A 84 29.74 -31.29 -13.95
N GLY A 85 30.39 -30.74 -14.97
CA GLY A 85 30.15 -29.38 -15.44
C GLY A 85 28.75 -29.22 -16.02
N PHE A 86 27.85 -28.60 -15.26
CA PHE A 86 26.61 -28.03 -15.79
C PHE A 86 26.78 -26.52 -15.93
N ASP A 87 26.74 -26.05 -17.18
CA ASP A 87 26.69 -24.64 -17.54
C ASP A 87 25.39 -24.00 -17.02
N VAL A 88 25.47 -23.45 -15.81
CA VAL A 88 24.49 -22.49 -15.29
C VAL A 88 25.25 -21.27 -14.78
N VAL A 89 25.07 -20.20 -15.53
CA VAL A 89 25.72 -18.90 -15.39
C VAL A 89 25.33 -18.21 -14.08
N ASN A 90 26.22 -18.21 -13.07
CA ASN A 90 26.54 -17.00 -12.29
C ASN A 90 27.72 -17.16 -11.31
N LEU A 91 28.82 -16.49 -11.64
CA LEU A 91 29.48 -15.46 -10.83
C LEU A 91 29.73 -15.75 -9.33
N LYS A 92 30.95 -16.15 -8.97
CA LYS A 92 31.62 -15.71 -7.73
C LYS A 92 33.15 -15.94 -7.74
N HIS A 93 33.84 -14.84 -7.46
CA HIS A 93 35.21 -14.66 -6.91
C HIS A 93 36.44 -14.66 -7.83
N SER A 94 37.00 -13.44 -7.96
CA SER A 94 38.42 -13.15 -8.07
C SER A 94 39.22 -13.87 -6.97
N VAL A 95 40.36 -14.47 -7.33
CA VAL A 95 41.75 -13.99 -7.11
C VAL A 95 42.66 -15.22 -7.26
N VAL A 96 43.26 -15.42 -8.43
CA VAL A 96 44.65 -15.88 -8.61
C VAL A 96 45.11 -15.33 -9.96
N GLY A 97 46.27 -14.66 -9.97
CA GLY A 97 46.81 -14.00 -11.14
C GLY A 97 47.17 -14.98 -12.25
N VAL A 98 46.69 -14.69 -13.46
CA VAL A 98 47.28 -15.15 -14.71
C VAL A 98 47.18 -13.97 -15.68
N VAL A 99 48.34 -13.59 -16.22
CA VAL A 99 48.51 -12.59 -17.26
C VAL A 99 47.68 -13.04 -18.48
N VAL A 100 46.67 -12.26 -18.86
CA VAL A 100 45.92 -12.49 -20.09
C VAL A 100 45.98 -11.24 -20.95
N HIS A 101 46.49 -11.46 -22.17
CA HIS A 101 46.55 -10.51 -23.25
C HIS A 101 45.21 -9.83 -23.51
N SER A 102 45.30 -8.52 -23.71
CA SER A 102 44.24 -7.59 -24.08
C SER A 102 43.42 -8.09 -25.28
N SER A 103 42.12 -8.30 -25.09
CA SER A 103 41.13 -8.20 -26.17
C SER A 103 39.92 -7.38 -25.68
N LYS A 104 39.61 -6.32 -26.43
CA LYS A 104 38.48 -5.39 -26.20
C LYS A 104 37.14 -6.11 -26.44
N HIS A 105 36.63 -6.82 -25.44
CA HIS A 105 35.18 -7.05 -25.33
C HIS A 105 34.61 -6.09 -24.30
N ARG A 106 33.79 -5.13 -24.74
CA ARG A 106 32.98 -4.28 -23.84
C ARG A 106 32.14 -5.22 -22.96
N THR A 107 32.50 -5.35 -21.69
CA THR A 107 31.66 -5.99 -20.69
C THR A 107 30.36 -5.19 -20.63
N ALA A 108 29.27 -5.76 -21.15
CA ALA A 108 27.96 -5.15 -21.05
C ALA A 108 27.63 -4.97 -19.56
N MET A 109 27.48 -3.72 -19.12
CA MET A 109 27.18 -3.43 -17.72
C MET A 109 25.83 -4.07 -17.37
N ALA A 110 25.73 -4.63 -16.16
CA ALA A 110 24.51 -5.32 -15.73
C ALA A 110 23.28 -4.38 -15.77
N PRO A 111 22.08 -4.87 -16.10
CA PRO A 111 20.92 -3.99 -16.26
C PRO A 111 20.62 -3.14 -15.02
N GLY A 112 20.29 -1.87 -15.27
CA GLY A 112 19.97 -0.88 -14.23
C GLY A 112 21.16 -0.36 -13.42
N SER A 113 22.38 -0.88 -13.65
CA SER A 113 23.61 -0.41 -12.99
C SER A 113 24.01 1.01 -13.37
N VAL A 114 23.51 1.51 -14.49
CA VAL A 114 23.69 2.89 -14.95
C VAL A 114 22.30 3.47 -15.20
N TYR A 115 22.09 4.72 -14.81
CA TYR A 115 20.87 5.43 -15.18
C TYR A 115 20.96 5.90 -16.64
N ARG A 116 20.19 5.26 -17.54
CA ARG A 116 20.25 5.49 -19.00
C ARG A 116 19.02 6.18 -19.59
N SER A 117 18.07 6.59 -18.74
CA SER A 117 16.81 7.21 -19.16
C SER A 117 17.00 8.49 -19.99
N PRO A 118 17.99 9.36 -19.74
CA PRO A 118 18.27 10.53 -20.60
C PRO A 118 18.64 10.15 -22.04
N GLN A 119 19.49 9.13 -22.25
CA GLN A 119 19.88 8.69 -23.59
C GLN A 119 18.70 8.07 -24.35
N VAL A 120 17.83 7.34 -23.63
CA VAL A 120 16.58 6.82 -24.22
C VAL A 120 15.66 7.97 -24.63
N PHE A 121 15.56 9.01 -23.80
CA PHE A 121 14.76 10.19 -24.11
C PHE A 121 15.28 10.93 -25.34
N GLU A 122 16.58 11.24 -25.41
CA GLU A 122 17.19 11.89 -26.57
C GLU A 122 16.91 11.14 -27.88
N LYS A 123 17.00 9.80 -27.84
CA LYS A 123 16.70 8.96 -29.00
C LYS A 123 15.22 8.98 -29.40
N LEU A 124 14.32 8.88 -28.43
CA LEU A 124 12.89 8.73 -28.69
C LEU A 124 12.17 10.07 -28.88
N TRP A 125 12.75 11.18 -28.42
CA TRP A 125 12.10 12.50 -28.42
C TRP A 125 11.60 12.93 -29.81
N PRO A 126 12.38 12.86 -30.90
CA PRO A 126 11.89 13.24 -32.23
C PRO A 126 10.69 12.39 -32.69
N LEU A 127 10.65 11.11 -32.29
CA LEU A 127 9.56 10.19 -32.61
C LEU A 127 8.30 10.51 -31.79
N MET A 128 8.48 10.88 -30.52
CA MET A 128 7.39 11.36 -29.67
C MET A 128 6.78 12.64 -30.24
N GLU A 129 7.59 13.59 -30.72
CA GLU A 129 7.11 14.82 -31.36
C GLU A 129 6.34 14.54 -32.64
N ALA A 130 6.87 13.66 -33.51
CA ALA A 130 6.20 13.27 -34.74
C ALA A 130 4.82 12.63 -34.49
N GLU A 131 4.70 11.74 -33.50
CA GLU A 131 3.41 11.14 -33.11
C GLU A 131 2.40 12.17 -32.57
N SER A 132 2.87 13.22 -31.90
CA SER A 132 2.01 14.34 -31.45
C SER A 132 1.35 15.08 -32.61
N ASN A 133 2.02 15.12 -33.76
CA ASN A 133 1.55 15.80 -34.96
C ASN A 133 0.74 14.87 -35.88
N GLY A 134 0.72 13.57 -35.59
CA GLY A 134 -0.08 12.58 -36.30
C GLY A 134 -1.55 12.60 -35.87
N SER A 135 -2.47 12.17 -36.75
CA SER A 135 -3.91 12.05 -36.50
C SER A 135 -4.27 10.86 -35.56
N ARG A 136 -3.49 10.65 -34.50
CA ARG A 136 -3.73 9.56 -33.54
C ARG A 136 -4.62 10.09 -32.43
N VAL A 137 -5.68 9.35 -32.10
CA VAL A 137 -6.60 9.74 -31.02
C VAL A 137 -5.86 9.77 -29.69
N ASN A 138 -5.84 10.93 -29.04
CA ASN A 138 -5.23 11.11 -27.72
C ASN A 138 -5.81 10.09 -26.73
N ALA A 139 -4.93 9.36 -26.03
CA ALA A 139 -5.31 8.34 -25.07
C ALA A 139 -6.31 8.85 -24.00
N LEU A 140 -6.21 10.13 -23.62
CA LEU A 140 -7.12 10.79 -22.68
C LEU A 140 -8.58 10.78 -23.17
N MET A 141 -8.81 10.97 -24.46
CA MET A 141 -10.16 10.98 -25.04
C MET A 141 -10.83 9.61 -25.00
N THR A 142 -10.03 8.55 -25.04
CA THR A 142 -10.47 7.15 -24.98
C THR A 142 -10.36 6.50 -23.60
N ALA A 143 -9.90 7.23 -22.59
CA ALA A 143 -9.57 6.69 -21.27
C ALA A 143 -10.77 6.06 -20.54
N TRP A 144 -11.98 6.39 -20.96
CA TRP A 144 -13.24 5.91 -20.38
C TRP A 144 -14.11 5.28 -21.46
N ASN A 145 -13.64 4.20 -22.08
CA ASN A 145 -14.48 3.43 -22.98
C ASN A 145 -15.42 2.53 -22.15
N SER A 146 -16.61 3.05 -21.84
CA SER A 146 -17.63 2.51 -20.92
C SER A 146 -18.35 1.26 -21.45
N SER A 147 -17.62 0.31 -22.04
CA SER A 147 -18.18 -0.92 -22.60
C SER A 147 -18.71 -1.86 -21.49
N GLY A 148 -19.91 -1.53 -21.00
CA GLY A 148 -20.98 -2.45 -20.64
C GLY A 148 -20.74 -3.44 -19.51
N ARG A 149 -20.25 -3.01 -18.33
CA ARG A 149 -20.22 -3.91 -17.14
C ARG A 149 -20.61 -3.22 -15.83
N GLN A 150 -21.82 -3.58 -15.36
CA GLN A 150 -22.41 -3.44 -14.02
C GLN A 150 -22.05 -2.15 -13.26
N GLY A 151 -22.86 -1.11 -13.44
CA GLY A 151 -22.73 0.12 -12.67
C GLY A 151 -22.96 -0.15 -11.17
N TRP A 152 -21.99 0.25 -10.36
CA TRP A 152 -22.12 0.25 -8.91
C TRP A 152 -22.60 1.62 -8.47
N LYS A 153 -23.27 1.67 -7.31
CA LYS A 153 -23.59 2.92 -6.64
C LYS A 153 -23.23 2.83 -5.16
N PRO A 154 -22.97 3.96 -4.49
CA PRO A 154 -23.00 4.03 -3.04
C PRO A 154 -24.19 3.27 -2.46
N CYS A 155 -23.96 2.38 -1.50
CA CYS A 155 -25.07 1.75 -0.77
C CYS A 155 -25.79 2.75 0.15
N VAL A 156 -25.21 3.94 0.36
CA VAL A 156 -25.51 4.83 1.50
C VAL A 156 -26.62 5.86 1.19
N ASP A 157 -27.14 5.90 -0.04
CA ASP A 157 -28.10 6.92 -0.52
C ASP A 157 -29.51 6.90 0.12
N LYS A 158 -29.70 6.18 1.23
CA LYS A 158 -30.98 6.12 1.97
C LYS A 158 -30.85 6.21 3.50
N SER A 159 -29.72 6.72 4.03
CA SER A 159 -29.51 6.82 5.50
C SER A 159 -29.42 8.25 6.03
N ILE A 160 -28.97 9.22 5.24
CA ILE A 160 -28.79 10.61 5.71
C ILE A 160 -30.10 11.41 5.54
N SER A 161 -30.94 11.02 4.58
CA SER A 161 -32.07 11.80 4.07
C SER A 161 -33.46 11.31 4.52
N THR A 162 -33.55 10.16 5.19
CA THR A 162 -34.84 9.53 5.55
C THR A 162 -35.23 9.90 6.98
N THR A 163 -36.10 10.91 7.07
CA THR A 163 -37.23 11.04 8.00
C THR A 163 -37.12 10.27 9.34
N GLY A 164 -36.78 10.99 10.41
CA GLY A 164 -36.91 10.54 11.80
C GLY A 164 -35.55 10.41 12.51
N PHE A 165 -35.28 11.31 13.46
CA PHE A 165 -34.20 11.08 14.43
C PHE A 165 -34.55 9.82 15.23
N SER A 166 -33.76 8.76 15.08
CA SER A 166 -33.83 7.62 15.99
C SER A 166 -32.87 7.89 17.13
N GLU A 167 -33.38 8.03 18.35
CA GLU A 167 -32.52 8.20 19.52
C GLU A 167 -31.65 6.95 19.67
N LEU A 168 -30.33 7.13 19.61
CA LEU A 168 -29.39 6.03 19.78
C LEU A 168 -29.49 5.47 21.21
N PRO A 169 -29.24 4.17 21.42
CA PRO A 169 -29.21 3.58 22.75
C PRO A 169 -28.23 4.31 23.67
N LYS A 170 -28.49 4.22 24.99
CA LYS A 170 -27.56 4.75 26.00
C LYS A 170 -26.16 4.19 25.78
N SER A 171 -25.19 5.11 25.69
CA SER A 171 -23.79 4.80 25.44
C SER A 171 -23.14 4.04 26.60
N ASN A 172 -22.24 3.12 26.28
CA ASN A 172 -21.43 2.38 27.25
C ASN A 172 -20.27 3.21 27.85
N GLY A 173 -19.99 4.40 27.30
CA GLY A 173 -18.94 5.30 27.76
C GLY A 173 -18.28 6.10 26.63
N PHE A 174 -17.23 6.84 26.96
CA PHE A 174 -16.51 7.72 26.02
C PHE A 174 -15.22 7.07 25.51
N LEU A 175 -15.10 6.97 24.19
CA LEU A 175 -13.91 6.47 23.52
C LEU A 175 -13.08 7.64 22.99
N ILE A 176 -11.85 7.75 23.48
CA ILE A 176 -10.88 8.77 23.06
C ILE A 176 -9.75 8.08 22.30
N ILE A 177 -9.42 8.59 21.11
CA ILE A 177 -8.35 8.03 20.30
C ILE A 177 -7.38 9.12 19.86
N GLU A 178 -6.11 8.73 19.74
CA GLU A 178 -5.06 9.58 19.19
C GLU A 178 -4.58 9.01 17.86
N ALA A 179 -4.94 9.69 16.77
CA ALA A 179 -4.51 9.32 15.43
C ALA A 179 -3.10 9.84 15.15
N ASN A 180 -2.27 8.98 14.57
CA ASN A 180 -0.88 9.28 14.25
C ASN A 180 -0.62 9.15 12.75
N GLY A 181 0.34 9.93 12.27
CA GLY A 181 0.80 9.86 10.88
C GLY A 181 0.28 11.02 10.05
N GLY A 182 0.41 10.90 8.72
CA GLY A 182 -0.07 11.93 7.78
C GLY A 182 -1.55 11.75 7.44
N LEU A 183 -2.10 12.67 6.64
CA LEU A 183 -3.52 12.74 6.28
C LEU A 183 -4.22 11.38 6.09
N ASN A 184 -3.70 10.54 5.19
CA ASN A 184 -4.37 9.27 4.85
C ASN A 184 -4.19 8.18 5.93
N GLN A 185 -3.18 8.29 6.80
CA GLN A 185 -3.05 7.43 7.99
C GLN A 185 -4.05 7.85 9.06
N GLN A 186 -4.22 9.17 9.27
CA GLN A 186 -5.24 9.71 10.15
C GLN A 186 -6.64 9.30 9.67
N ARG A 187 -6.91 9.40 8.36
CA ARG A 187 -8.16 8.95 7.74
C ARG A 187 -8.49 7.48 8.08
N LEU A 188 -7.51 6.58 7.94
CA LEU A 188 -7.66 5.17 8.34
C LEU A 188 -8.02 5.04 9.83
N SER A 189 -7.28 5.73 10.70
CA SER A 189 -7.49 5.70 12.14
C SER A 189 -8.87 6.21 12.55
N ILE A 190 -9.37 7.27 11.90
CA ILE A 190 -10.69 7.81 12.17
C ILE A 190 -11.78 6.83 11.75
N CYS A 191 -11.66 6.22 10.57
CA CYS A 191 -12.63 5.22 10.09
C CYS A 191 -12.68 3.99 11.02
N ASP A 192 -11.52 3.50 11.47
CA ASP A 192 -11.43 2.44 12.46
C ASP A 192 -12.04 2.87 13.81
N ALA A 193 -11.85 4.12 14.23
CA ALA A 193 -12.39 4.63 15.48
C ALA A 193 -13.92 4.70 15.46
N VAL A 194 -14.52 5.16 14.36
CA VAL A 194 -15.99 5.14 14.17
C VAL A 194 -16.51 3.71 14.22
N ALA A 195 -15.84 2.79 13.53
CA ALA A 195 -16.23 1.38 13.53
C ALA A 195 -16.12 0.73 14.91
N VAL A 196 -15.07 1.03 15.68
CA VAL A 196 -14.91 0.56 17.07
C VAL A 196 -15.96 1.20 17.98
N ALA A 197 -16.26 2.49 17.84
CA ALA A 197 -17.27 3.17 18.63
C ALA A 197 -18.65 2.53 18.43
N GLY A 198 -19.05 2.28 17.18
CA GLY A 198 -20.28 1.54 16.88
C GLY A 198 -20.27 0.10 17.40
N LEU A 199 -19.16 -0.63 17.24
CA LEU A 199 -19.00 -1.99 17.78
C LEU A 199 -19.18 -2.05 19.31
N LEU A 200 -18.74 -1.02 20.02
CA LEU A 200 -18.79 -0.94 21.48
C LEU A 200 -20.02 -0.21 22.01
N ASN A 201 -20.90 0.30 21.13
CA ASN A 201 -21.96 1.25 21.48
C ASN A 201 -21.44 2.38 22.38
N ALA A 202 -20.33 2.99 21.96
CA ALA A 202 -19.61 4.02 22.69
C ALA A 202 -19.79 5.39 22.02
N THR A 203 -19.70 6.45 22.82
CA THR A 203 -19.64 7.82 22.32
C THR A 203 -18.20 8.12 21.91
N LEU A 204 -17.98 8.44 20.64
CA LEU A 204 -16.67 8.83 20.13
C LEU A 204 -16.41 10.30 20.45
N VAL A 205 -15.29 10.59 21.10
CA VAL A 205 -14.77 11.96 21.18
C VAL A 205 -14.02 12.25 19.88
N ILE A 206 -14.16 13.47 19.33
CA ILE A 206 -13.46 13.88 18.11
C ILE A 206 -11.97 13.46 18.18
N PRO A 207 -11.47 12.69 17.19
CA PRO A 207 -10.11 12.19 17.18
C PRO A 207 -9.04 13.27 17.40
N ILE A 208 -8.13 13.01 18.32
CA ILE A 208 -7.00 13.89 18.60
C ILE A 208 -5.85 13.54 17.66
N PHE A 209 -5.24 14.54 17.02
CA PHE A 209 -4.08 14.33 16.16
C PHE A 209 -2.78 14.56 16.93
N HIS A 210 -1.93 13.53 16.97
CA HIS A 210 -0.61 13.64 17.58
C HIS A 210 0.37 14.33 16.62
N LEU A 211 1.10 15.33 17.11
CA LEU A 211 2.18 15.96 16.36
C LEU A 211 3.25 14.93 16.02
N ASN A 212 3.44 14.64 14.74
CA ASN A 212 4.39 13.63 14.28
C ASN A 212 5.71 14.29 13.83
N SER A 213 6.85 13.72 14.23
CA SER A 213 8.18 14.28 13.90
C SER A 213 8.54 14.27 12.42
N VAL A 214 7.87 13.42 11.62
CA VAL A 214 8.04 13.31 10.16
C VAL A 214 7.25 14.41 9.44
N TRP A 215 5.97 14.55 9.76
CA TRP A 215 5.06 15.47 9.07
C TRP A 215 5.11 16.90 9.62
N ARG A 216 5.48 17.03 10.90
CA ARG A 216 5.57 18.28 11.67
C ARG A 216 4.34 19.18 11.52
N ASP A 217 3.19 18.56 11.35
CA ASP A 217 1.92 19.23 11.12
C ASP A 217 1.16 19.31 12.45
N SER A 218 0.87 20.53 12.89
CA SER A 218 0.14 20.82 14.13
C SER A 218 -1.39 20.88 13.96
N SER A 219 -1.89 20.68 12.73
CA SER A 219 -3.32 20.71 12.41
C SER A 219 -4.14 19.81 13.34
N LYS A 220 -5.30 20.31 13.74
CA LYS A 220 -6.34 19.58 14.49
C LYS A 220 -7.34 18.95 13.53
N PHE A 221 -8.33 18.24 14.09
CA PHE A 221 -9.38 17.61 13.29
C PHE A 221 -10.11 18.65 12.43
N GLY A 222 -10.65 19.72 13.03
CA GLY A 222 -11.37 20.79 12.34
C GLY A 222 -10.57 21.60 11.32
N ASP A 223 -9.23 21.60 11.42
CA ASP A 223 -8.38 22.24 10.42
C ASP A 223 -8.39 21.47 9.09
N ILE A 224 -8.61 20.15 9.15
CA ILE A 224 -8.53 19.22 8.01
C ILE A 224 -9.92 18.75 7.56
N PHE A 225 -10.81 18.42 8.49
CA PHE A 225 -12.12 17.84 8.24
C PHE A 225 -13.23 18.73 8.78
N ASP A 226 -14.40 18.65 8.16
CA ASP A 226 -15.60 19.36 8.61
C ASP A 226 -16.19 18.65 9.85
N GLU A 227 -15.95 19.22 11.04
CA GLU A 227 -16.40 18.66 12.32
C GLU A 227 -17.92 18.58 12.43
N ASP A 228 -18.62 19.66 12.05
CA ASP A 228 -20.06 19.76 12.15
C ASP A 228 -20.73 18.71 11.26
N PHE A 229 -20.25 18.61 10.02
CA PHE A 229 -20.74 17.61 9.08
C PHE A 229 -20.40 16.18 9.53
N PHE A 230 -19.20 15.95 10.07
CA PHE A 230 -18.82 14.62 10.56
C PHE A 230 -19.74 14.12 11.68
N ILE A 231 -20.08 15.00 12.63
CA ILE A 231 -21.03 14.68 13.71
C ILE A 231 -22.44 14.46 13.14
N TYR A 232 -22.89 15.34 12.25
CA TYR A 232 -24.20 15.24 11.62
C TYR A 232 -24.36 13.93 10.82
N ALA A 233 -23.37 13.55 10.03
CA ALA A 233 -23.42 12.38 9.16
C ALA A 233 -23.44 11.05 9.95
N LEU A 234 -22.87 11.04 11.16
CA LEU A 234 -22.79 9.85 12.00
C LEU A 234 -23.90 9.75 13.05
N LYS A 235 -24.70 10.81 13.26
CA LYS A 235 -25.66 10.94 14.38
C LYS A 235 -26.63 9.77 14.59
N ASN A 236 -27.01 9.07 13.53
CA ASN A 236 -27.94 7.94 13.57
C ASN A 236 -27.26 6.59 13.82
N HIS A 237 -25.92 6.55 13.89
CA HIS A 237 -25.12 5.31 13.91
C HIS A 237 -24.08 5.30 15.02
N VAL A 238 -23.45 6.45 15.30
CA VAL A 238 -22.44 6.62 16.35
C VAL A 238 -22.60 8.02 16.95
N ASN A 239 -22.76 8.10 18.26
CA ASN A 239 -22.73 9.38 18.96
C ASN A 239 -21.30 9.95 18.93
N VAL A 240 -21.15 11.17 18.42
CA VAL A 240 -19.87 11.88 18.35
C VAL A 240 -19.98 13.21 19.08
N ILE A 241 -19.00 13.50 19.94
CA ILE A 241 -18.91 14.77 20.69
C ILE A 241 -17.55 15.42 20.50
N ARG A 242 -17.49 16.75 20.60
CA ARG A 242 -16.25 17.52 20.44
C ARG A 242 -15.29 17.30 21.61
N GLU A 243 -15.82 17.40 22.81
CA GLU A 243 -15.06 17.31 24.05
C GLU A 243 -15.78 16.42 25.06
N LEU A 244 -15.05 15.90 26.03
CA LEU A 244 -15.65 15.14 27.12
C LEU A 244 -16.56 16.03 27.97
N PRO A 245 -17.72 15.52 28.43
CA PRO A 245 -18.55 16.23 29.39
C PRO A 245 -17.76 16.58 30.66
N GLN A 246 -18.02 17.77 31.21
CA GLN A 246 -17.29 18.30 32.36
C GLN A 246 -17.39 17.38 33.59
N ASP A 247 -18.56 16.78 33.83
CA ASP A 247 -18.80 15.84 34.93
C ASP A 247 -17.98 14.54 34.80
N ILE A 248 -17.66 14.12 33.57
CA ILE A 248 -16.78 12.98 33.31
C ILE A 248 -15.33 13.40 33.48
N LEU A 249 -14.95 14.55 32.93
CA LEU A 249 -13.58 15.05 32.98
C LEU A 249 -13.12 15.36 34.42
N GLN A 250 -14.03 15.85 35.27
CA GLN A 250 -13.79 16.08 36.70
C GLN A 250 -13.42 14.80 37.46
N ARG A 251 -13.95 13.63 37.08
CA ARG A 251 -13.57 12.33 37.66
C ARG A 251 -12.11 11.96 37.40
N PHE A 252 -11.47 12.66 36.47
CA PHE A 252 -10.06 12.49 36.09
C PHE A 252 -9.26 13.78 36.33
N ASP A 253 -9.62 14.56 37.37
CA ASP A 253 -8.97 15.81 37.77
C ASP A 253 -8.78 16.80 36.60
N ASN A 254 -9.80 16.92 35.76
CA ASN A 254 -9.79 17.79 34.58
C ASN A 254 -8.65 17.50 33.58
N ASN A 255 -8.11 16.26 33.56
CA ASN A 255 -6.95 15.91 32.76
C ASN A 255 -7.13 14.58 32.00
N ILE A 256 -7.26 14.67 30.67
CA ILE A 256 -7.38 13.51 29.76
C ILE A 256 -6.22 12.51 29.92
N SER A 257 -5.03 12.97 30.30
CA SER A 257 -3.87 12.10 30.48
C SER A 257 -4.02 11.12 31.64
N LYS A 258 -4.89 11.43 32.63
CA LYS A 258 -5.21 10.55 33.76
C LYS A 258 -6.21 9.45 33.38
N ILE A 259 -6.90 9.58 32.24
CA ILE A 259 -7.78 8.53 31.71
C ILE A 259 -6.93 7.33 31.27
N VAL A 260 -7.39 6.13 31.59
CA VAL A 260 -6.70 4.87 31.31
C VAL A 260 -6.38 4.77 29.82
N ASN A 261 -5.08 4.72 29.49
CA ASN A 261 -4.61 4.46 28.13
C ASN A 261 -4.48 2.96 27.89
N LEU A 262 -5.40 2.38 27.13
CA LEU A 262 -5.40 0.98 26.76
C LEU A 262 -4.44 0.71 25.59
N ARG A 263 -3.51 -0.23 25.77
CA ARG A 263 -2.64 -0.69 24.69
C ARG A 263 -3.31 -1.81 23.89
N VAL A 264 -3.85 -1.45 22.74
CA VAL A 264 -4.43 -2.41 21.78
C VAL A 264 -3.36 -2.90 20.81
N LYS A 265 -3.29 -4.21 20.59
CA LYS A 265 -2.39 -4.80 19.59
C LYS A 265 -2.79 -4.34 18.18
N GLY A 266 -1.83 -4.30 17.26
CA GLY A 266 -2.16 -4.00 15.86
C GLY A 266 -3.08 -5.08 15.31
N TRP A 267 -4.05 -4.68 14.49
CA TRP A 267 -5.02 -5.58 13.85
C TRP A 267 -5.85 -6.44 14.83
N SER A 268 -6.22 -5.89 15.99
CA SER A 268 -7.05 -6.60 16.96
C SER A 268 -8.43 -6.91 16.39
N SER A 269 -8.96 -8.10 16.70
CA SER A 269 -10.28 -8.55 16.25
C SER A 269 -11.43 -7.82 16.96
N PRO A 270 -12.64 -7.79 16.39
CA PRO A 270 -13.82 -7.27 17.08
C PRO A 270 -14.05 -7.93 18.45
N THR A 271 -13.84 -9.24 18.55
CA THR A 271 -13.93 -9.99 19.80
C THR A 271 -12.96 -9.48 20.85
N TYR A 272 -11.74 -9.08 20.46
CA TYR A 272 -10.79 -8.48 21.40
C TYR A 272 -11.33 -7.18 22.01
N TYR A 273 -11.94 -6.32 21.19
CA TYR A 273 -12.55 -5.08 21.69
C TYR A 273 -13.69 -5.37 22.67
N VAL A 274 -14.60 -6.27 22.32
CA VAL A 274 -15.72 -6.67 23.19
C VAL A 274 -15.22 -7.30 24.50
N GLN A 275 -14.18 -8.12 24.47
CA GLN A 275 -13.71 -8.84 25.67
C GLN A 275 -12.71 -8.07 26.52
N LYS A 276 -11.94 -7.12 25.95
CA LYS A 276 -10.83 -6.44 26.64
C LYS A 276 -11.00 -4.94 26.78
N VAL A 277 -11.69 -4.29 25.84
CA VAL A 277 -11.89 -2.84 25.85
C VAL A 277 -13.24 -2.49 26.48
N LEU A 278 -14.32 -3.13 26.07
CA LEU A 278 -15.67 -2.85 26.58
C LEU A 278 -15.78 -2.94 28.11
N PRO A 279 -15.25 -3.96 28.81
CA PRO A 279 -15.39 -4.03 30.26
C PRO A 279 -14.70 -2.86 30.96
N LYS A 280 -13.58 -2.37 30.41
CA LYS A 280 -12.87 -1.21 30.93
C LYS A 280 -13.58 0.10 30.61
N LEU A 281 -14.19 0.20 29.44
CA LEU A 281 -15.03 1.33 29.06
C LEU A 281 -16.21 1.50 30.03
N VAL A 282 -16.96 0.42 30.28
CA VAL A 282 -18.11 0.44 31.20
C VAL A 282 -17.67 0.72 32.63
N GLN A 283 -16.57 0.11 33.10
CA GLN A 283 -16.06 0.30 34.45
C GLN A 283 -15.61 1.75 34.72
N MET A 284 -14.90 2.36 33.77
CA MET A 284 -14.26 3.67 33.98
C MET A 284 -15.09 4.83 33.43
N GLY A 285 -16.12 4.58 32.63
CA GLY A 285 -16.90 5.59 31.92
C GLY A 285 -16.19 6.21 30.72
N ALA A 286 -14.86 6.26 30.70
CA ALA A 286 -14.05 6.73 29.57
C ALA A 286 -12.75 5.92 29.44
N VAL A 287 -12.31 5.68 28.19
CA VAL A 287 -11.01 5.06 27.90
C VAL A 287 -10.31 5.79 26.77
N ARG A 288 -8.98 5.80 26.85
CA ARG A 288 -8.10 6.35 25.82
C ARG A 288 -7.35 5.23 25.11
N ILE A 289 -7.18 5.32 23.80
CA ILE A 289 -6.30 4.43 23.04
C ILE A 289 -5.31 5.28 22.24
N ALA A 290 -4.07 5.32 22.72
CA ALA A 290 -3.01 6.11 22.12
C ALA A 290 -1.70 5.31 22.05
N PRO A 291 -1.08 5.13 20.86
CA PRO A 291 -1.52 5.60 19.55
C PRO A 291 -2.53 4.65 18.88
N PHE A 292 -3.51 5.23 18.19
CA PHE A 292 -4.53 4.51 17.42
C PHE A 292 -4.16 4.51 15.93
N SER A 293 -3.42 3.50 15.48
CA SER A 293 -3.09 3.30 14.07
C SER A 293 -3.10 1.80 13.76
N ASN A 294 -3.89 1.40 12.75
CA ASN A 294 -4.10 -0.01 12.36
C ASN A 294 -4.43 -0.89 13.57
N ARG A 295 -5.35 -0.45 14.44
CA ARG A 295 -5.70 -1.16 15.69
C ARG A 295 -6.88 -2.11 15.54
N LEU A 296 -7.71 -1.92 14.52
CA LEU A 296 -8.80 -2.84 14.18
C LEU A 296 -8.37 -3.76 13.03
N ALA A 297 -8.72 -5.05 13.10
CA ALA A 297 -8.45 -6.02 12.04
C ALA A 297 -9.05 -5.57 10.69
N GLN A 298 -8.45 -6.00 9.58
CA GLN A 298 -8.96 -5.67 8.24
C GLN A 298 -10.29 -6.39 7.98
N GLU A 299 -10.36 -7.67 8.36
CA GLU A 299 -11.57 -8.50 8.29
C GLU A 299 -12.39 -8.31 9.58
N VAL A 300 -13.58 -7.75 9.42
CA VAL A 300 -14.56 -7.52 10.50
C VAL A 300 -15.98 -7.78 9.94
N PRO A 301 -16.99 -8.01 10.80
CA PRO A 301 -18.38 -8.17 10.39
C PRO A 301 -18.88 -7.04 9.47
N SER A 302 -19.87 -7.35 8.63
CA SER A 302 -20.38 -6.46 7.59
C SER A 302 -20.88 -5.12 8.14
N ASN A 303 -21.56 -5.11 9.28
CA ASN A 303 -22.02 -3.88 9.94
C ASN A 303 -20.84 -3.00 10.41
N VAL A 304 -19.73 -3.60 10.84
CA VAL A 304 -18.52 -2.86 11.23
C VAL A 304 -17.77 -2.34 10.01
N GLN A 305 -17.70 -3.12 8.92
CA GLN A 305 -17.16 -2.61 7.64
C GLN A 305 -18.00 -1.46 7.10
N TRP A 306 -19.32 -1.57 7.19
CA TRP A 306 -20.25 -0.54 6.74
C TRP A 306 -20.00 0.80 7.44
N LEU A 307 -19.73 0.79 8.76
CA LEU A 307 -19.34 2.00 9.49
C LEU A 307 -18.02 2.61 8.98
N ARG A 308 -17.03 1.78 8.58
CA ARG A 308 -15.81 2.29 7.93
C ARG A 308 -16.13 2.94 6.59
N CYS A 309 -17.02 2.36 5.79
CA CYS A 309 -17.45 2.92 4.51
C CYS A 309 -18.16 4.27 4.72
N LEU A 310 -19.14 4.33 5.62
CA LEU A 310 -19.86 5.54 5.98
C LEU A 310 -18.90 6.64 6.45
N ALA A 311 -17.99 6.31 7.37
CA ALA A 311 -17.00 7.26 7.87
C ALA A 311 -16.10 7.77 6.73
N ASN A 312 -15.59 6.86 5.90
CA ASN A 312 -14.58 7.19 4.91
C ASN A 312 -15.11 7.99 3.72
N TYR A 313 -16.27 7.60 3.18
CA TYR A 313 -16.77 8.13 1.92
C TYR A 313 -17.84 9.20 2.09
N GLU A 314 -18.59 9.17 3.21
CA GLU A 314 -19.65 10.16 3.47
C GLU A 314 -19.23 11.16 4.53
N ALA A 315 -18.94 10.70 5.77
CA ALA A 315 -18.80 11.58 6.92
C ALA A 315 -17.50 12.40 6.91
N LEU A 316 -16.39 11.85 6.43
CA LEU A 316 -15.09 12.55 6.37
C LEU A 316 -14.99 13.46 5.15
N ARG A 317 -15.58 14.65 5.26
CA ARG A 317 -15.41 15.75 4.31
C ARG A 317 -14.27 16.67 4.74
N PHE A 318 -13.53 17.21 3.78
CA PHE A 318 -12.52 18.23 4.09
C PHE A 318 -13.16 19.52 4.61
N SER A 319 -12.43 20.23 5.47
CA SER A 319 -12.87 21.49 6.06
C SER A 319 -13.18 22.54 4.99
N GLY A 320 -14.06 23.49 5.32
CA GLY A 320 -14.49 24.54 4.39
C GLY A 320 -13.35 25.27 3.67
N PRO A 321 -12.28 25.72 4.35
CA PRO A 321 -11.13 26.34 3.69
C PRO A 321 -10.42 25.44 2.66
N ILE A 322 -10.17 24.17 3.00
CA ILE A 322 -9.53 23.21 2.08
C ILE A 322 -10.44 22.98 0.88
N ARG A 323 -11.72 22.71 1.13
CA ARG A 323 -12.68 22.37 0.08
C ARG A 323 -12.84 23.51 -0.92
N ARG A 324 -13.02 24.76 -0.47
CA ARG A 324 -13.16 25.92 -1.37
C ARG A 324 -11.95 26.10 -2.27
N LEU A 325 -10.73 26.06 -1.72
CA LEU A 325 -9.53 26.22 -2.53
C LEU A 325 -9.34 25.05 -3.49
N ALA A 326 -9.57 23.82 -3.02
CA ALA A 326 -9.45 22.64 -3.85
C ALA A 326 -10.46 22.61 -5.02
N GLU A 327 -11.72 23.00 -4.77
CA GLU A 327 -12.75 23.17 -5.81
C GLU A 327 -12.30 24.22 -6.84
N ASN A 328 -11.82 25.39 -6.40
CA ASN A 328 -11.27 26.40 -7.30
C ASN A 328 -10.10 25.89 -8.13
N MET A 329 -9.20 25.08 -7.56
CA MET A 329 -8.09 24.47 -8.28
C MET A 329 -8.59 23.47 -9.34
N VAL A 330 -9.61 22.66 -9.02
CA VAL A 330 -10.26 21.76 -9.99
C VAL A 330 -10.88 22.57 -11.13
N ASP A 331 -11.63 23.63 -10.83
CA ASP A 331 -12.26 24.48 -11.84
C ASP A 331 -11.23 25.12 -12.79
N ARG A 332 -10.11 25.61 -12.23
CA ARG A 332 -8.98 26.14 -13.02
C ARG A 332 -8.37 25.05 -13.91
N MET A 333 -8.17 23.85 -13.37
CA MET A 333 -7.65 22.72 -14.14
C MET A 333 -8.58 22.34 -15.30
N VAL A 334 -9.88 22.26 -15.04
CA VAL A 334 -10.91 21.98 -16.05
C VAL A 334 -10.92 23.07 -17.12
N LYS A 335 -10.90 24.35 -16.72
CA LYS A 335 -10.85 25.50 -17.63
C LYS A 335 -9.60 25.49 -18.51
N ASN A 336 -8.43 25.24 -17.93
CA ASN A 336 -7.15 25.16 -18.65
C ASN A 336 -7.08 23.93 -19.58
N SER A 337 -7.97 22.95 -19.37
CA SER A 337 -8.09 21.71 -20.15
C SER A 337 -9.27 21.73 -21.14
N SER A 338 -9.73 22.91 -21.56
CA SER A 338 -10.87 23.05 -22.48
C SER A 338 -10.71 22.28 -23.80
N GLN A 339 -9.48 22.17 -24.31
CA GLN A 339 -9.18 21.45 -25.56
C GLN A 339 -9.40 19.94 -25.46
N SER A 340 -9.35 19.38 -24.25
CA SER A 340 -9.66 17.98 -23.95
C SER A 340 -11.04 17.81 -23.31
N GLY A 341 -11.94 18.81 -23.45
CA GLY A 341 -13.27 18.79 -22.86
C GLY A 341 -13.26 18.87 -21.33
N GLY A 342 -12.27 19.54 -20.75
CA GLY A 342 -12.10 19.67 -19.30
C GLY A 342 -11.34 18.50 -18.66
N LYS A 343 -10.96 17.49 -19.44
CA LYS A 343 -10.32 16.26 -18.96
C LYS A 343 -8.83 16.45 -18.76
N TYR A 344 -8.28 15.83 -17.72
CA TYR A 344 -6.84 15.89 -17.43
C TYR A 344 -6.32 14.63 -16.77
N VAL A 345 -4.99 14.46 -16.82
CA VAL A 345 -4.27 13.40 -16.11
C VAL A 345 -3.74 13.98 -14.80
N SER A 346 -3.90 13.27 -13.69
CA SER A 346 -3.20 13.60 -12.45
C SER A 346 -2.13 12.57 -12.13
N VAL A 347 -0.96 13.02 -11.69
CA VAL A 347 0.20 12.19 -11.37
C VAL A 347 0.60 12.41 -9.92
N HIS A 348 0.45 11.38 -9.10
CA HIS A 348 1.06 11.35 -7.77
C HIS A 348 2.52 10.89 -7.89
N LEU A 349 3.43 11.86 -7.80
CA LEU A 349 4.85 11.70 -8.05
C LEU A 349 5.63 11.69 -6.72
N ARG A 350 6.28 10.56 -6.41
CA ARG A 350 7.10 10.39 -5.20
C ARG A 350 8.60 10.42 -5.52
N PHE A 351 9.09 11.56 -5.96
CA PHE A 351 10.50 11.84 -6.27
C PHE A 351 11.11 12.90 -5.33
N GLU A 352 10.71 12.88 -4.06
CA GLU A 352 11.25 13.76 -3.02
C GLU A 352 12.57 13.20 -2.43
N GLU A 353 13.36 14.08 -1.80
CA GLU A 353 14.70 13.75 -1.25
C GLU A 353 14.67 12.51 -0.34
N ASP A 354 13.63 12.35 0.49
CA ASP A 354 13.50 11.20 1.40
C ASP A 354 13.34 9.89 0.61
N MET A 355 12.55 9.87 -0.46
CA MET A 355 12.32 8.70 -1.29
C MET A 355 13.54 8.35 -2.13
N VAL A 356 14.20 9.35 -2.72
CA VAL A 356 15.45 9.19 -3.47
C VAL A 356 16.51 8.60 -2.55
N ALA A 357 16.73 9.20 -1.37
CA ALA A 357 17.72 8.73 -0.40
C ALA A 357 17.43 7.32 0.13
N PHE A 358 16.16 7.02 0.47
CA PHE A 358 15.74 5.73 1.03
C PHE A 358 15.88 4.58 0.03
N SER A 359 15.62 4.85 -1.25
CA SER A 359 15.67 3.83 -2.31
C SER A 359 17.09 3.30 -2.57
N CYS A 360 18.11 4.06 -2.18
CA CYS A 360 19.52 3.78 -2.47
C CYS A 360 19.77 3.52 -3.96
N CYS A 361 19.03 4.21 -4.82
CA CYS A 361 19.23 4.20 -6.26
C CYS A 361 20.17 5.35 -6.65
N GLU A 362 20.81 5.21 -7.80
CA GLU A 362 21.68 6.21 -8.40
C GLU A 362 21.03 6.72 -9.69
N TYR A 363 21.05 8.03 -9.89
CA TYR A 363 20.55 8.69 -11.10
C TYR A 363 21.74 9.36 -11.82
N ASP A 364 21.51 10.44 -12.56
CA ASP A 364 22.53 11.15 -13.34
C ASP A 364 23.21 12.30 -12.55
N GLY A 365 23.14 12.27 -11.21
CA GLY A 365 23.77 13.28 -10.35
C GLY A 365 25.21 12.96 -9.92
N GLY A 366 25.76 11.80 -10.30
CA GLY A 366 27.14 11.41 -10.03
C GLY A 366 27.50 11.33 -8.54
N GLU A 367 28.77 11.57 -8.21
CA GLU A 367 29.27 11.49 -6.84
C GLU A 367 28.70 12.59 -5.92
N GLU A 368 28.26 13.73 -6.48
CA GLU A 368 27.58 14.78 -5.71
C GLU A 368 26.23 14.26 -5.18
N GLU A 369 25.37 13.74 -6.05
CA GLU A 369 24.08 13.16 -5.63
C GLU A 369 24.29 12.02 -4.63
N LYS A 370 25.27 11.15 -4.86
CA LYS A 370 25.58 10.05 -3.95
C LYS A 370 25.94 10.55 -2.55
N ARG A 371 26.78 11.59 -2.47
CA ARG A 371 27.16 12.23 -1.20
C ARG A 371 25.97 12.89 -0.53
N GLU A 372 25.16 13.65 -1.26
CA GLU A 372 23.92 14.27 -0.75
C GLU A 372 22.98 13.20 -0.18
N MET A 373 22.74 12.12 -0.93
CA MET A 373 21.86 11.04 -0.51
C MET A 373 22.41 10.27 0.70
N ASP A 374 23.72 10.14 0.85
CA ASP A 374 24.34 9.59 2.07
C ASP A 374 24.11 10.47 3.29
N ILE A 375 24.23 11.79 3.14
CA ILE A 375 23.95 12.76 4.20
C ILE A 375 22.47 12.70 4.58
N ALA A 376 21.56 12.71 3.60
CA ALA A 376 20.12 12.60 3.82
C ALA A 376 19.77 11.27 4.52
N ARG A 377 20.40 10.16 4.13
CA ARG A 377 20.21 8.85 4.77
C ARG A 377 20.64 8.86 6.24
N GLU A 378 21.78 9.45 6.54
CA GLU A 378 22.30 9.52 7.91
C GLU A 378 21.41 10.41 8.78
N ARG A 379 21.01 11.59 8.27
CA ARG A 379 20.10 12.52 8.95
C ARG A 379 18.77 11.85 9.32
N SER A 380 18.17 11.12 8.38
CA SER A 380 16.80 10.61 8.53
C SER A 380 16.69 9.22 9.16
N TRP A 381 17.69 8.34 8.99
CA TRP A 381 17.64 6.96 9.49
C TRP A 381 18.84 6.52 10.36
N ARG A 382 19.77 7.42 10.69
CA ARG A 382 20.81 7.27 11.73
C ARG A 382 21.54 5.92 11.70
N GLY A 383 22.50 5.78 10.79
CA GLY A 383 23.30 4.57 10.62
C GLY A 383 22.55 3.35 10.07
N LYS A 384 21.22 3.40 9.84
CA LYS A 384 20.44 2.28 9.29
C LYS A 384 21.07 1.68 8.04
N PHE A 385 21.58 2.51 7.14
CA PHE A 385 22.14 2.10 5.86
C PHE A 385 23.63 1.73 5.94
N ARG A 386 24.31 2.09 7.03
CA ARG A 386 25.73 1.83 7.29
C ARG A 386 25.98 0.65 8.24
N ARG A 387 24.93 -0.11 8.60
CA ARG A 387 25.05 -1.29 9.48
C ARG A 387 25.95 -2.34 8.84
N ARG A 388 26.83 -2.95 9.65
CA ARG A 388 27.72 -4.05 9.23
C ARG A 388 26.90 -5.16 8.54
N GLY A 389 27.36 -5.61 7.37
CA GLY A 389 26.70 -6.64 6.56
C GLY A 389 25.60 -6.14 5.63
N ARG A 390 25.22 -4.85 5.66
CA ARG A 390 24.30 -4.28 4.67
C ARG A 390 25.08 -3.83 3.43
N VAL A 391 24.78 -4.45 2.29
CA VAL A 391 25.32 -4.07 0.98
C VAL A 391 24.25 -3.33 0.18
N ILE A 392 24.56 -2.11 -0.26
CA ILE A 392 23.70 -1.34 -1.16
C ILE A 392 24.03 -1.76 -2.60
N ARG A 393 23.00 -2.13 -3.36
CA ARG A 393 23.11 -2.52 -4.78
C ARG A 393 22.14 -1.67 -5.61
N PRO A 394 22.55 -0.47 -6.05
CA PRO A 394 21.66 0.48 -6.72
C PRO A 394 21.01 -0.12 -7.97
N GLY A 395 21.80 -0.80 -8.81
CA GLY A 395 21.28 -1.46 -10.01
C GLY A 395 20.20 -2.49 -9.71
N ALA A 396 20.45 -3.40 -8.76
CA ALA A 396 19.45 -4.39 -8.32
C ALA A 396 18.17 -3.72 -7.79
N ASN A 397 18.29 -2.63 -7.02
CA ASN A 397 17.13 -1.88 -6.54
C ASN A 397 16.29 -1.32 -7.70
N ARG A 398 16.93 -0.87 -8.78
CA ARG A 398 16.24 -0.39 -9.99
C ARG A 398 15.50 -1.51 -10.70
N VAL A 399 16.17 -2.62 -11.02
CA VAL A 399 15.53 -3.75 -11.73
C VAL A 399 14.43 -4.41 -10.89
N ASP A 400 14.54 -4.39 -9.56
CA ASP A 400 13.50 -4.85 -8.64
C ASP A 400 12.25 -3.93 -8.59
N GLY A 401 12.32 -2.75 -9.21
CA GLY A 401 11.28 -1.74 -9.20
C GLY A 401 11.19 -0.96 -7.88
N LYS A 402 12.27 -0.91 -7.08
CA LYS A 402 12.29 -0.19 -5.80
C LYS A 402 12.58 1.31 -5.96
N CYS A 403 13.22 1.71 -7.06
CA CYS A 403 13.51 3.13 -7.30
C CYS A 403 12.23 3.94 -7.56
N PRO A 404 12.19 5.19 -7.05
CA PRO A 404 11.38 6.27 -7.61
C PRO A 404 11.55 6.39 -9.12
N LEU A 405 10.44 6.62 -9.84
CA LEU A 405 10.51 7.04 -11.24
C LEU A 405 10.83 8.53 -11.27
N THR A 406 11.79 8.93 -12.10
CA THR A 406 12.05 10.36 -12.32
C THR A 406 10.90 11.00 -13.10
N PRO A 407 10.71 12.33 -13.05
CA PRO A 407 9.69 12.98 -13.86
C PRO A 407 9.93 12.76 -15.37
N LEU A 408 11.19 12.66 -15.80
CA LEU A 408 11.57 12.25 -17.15
C LEU A 408 11.00 10.87 -17.52
N GLU A 409 11.21 9.85 -16.69
CA GLU A 409 10.71 8.49 -16.92
C GLU A 409 9.17 8.44 -16.94
N VAL A 410 8.52 9.21 -16.07
CA VAL A 410 7.06 9.35 -16.06
C VAL A 410 6.56 9.97 -17.36
N GLY A 411 7.22 11.03 -17.83
CA GLY A 411 6.84 11.69 -19.08
C GLY A 411 6.97 10.73 -20.26
N MET A 412 8.12 10.05 -20.40
CA MET A 412 8.32 9.08 -21.48
C MET A 412 7.29 7.95 -21.45
N MET A 413 6.96 7.44 -20.25
CA MET A 413 5.92 6.44 -20.08
C MET A 413 4.56 6.95 -20.59
N LEU A 414 4.16 8.17 -20.23
CA LEU A 414 2.88 8.75 -20.67
C LEU A 414 2.86 9.01 -22.19
N ARG A 415 3.95 9.51 -22.76
CA ARG A 415 4.10 9.66 -24.22
C ARG A 415 3.94 8.31 -24.92
N GLY A 416 4.62 7.27 -24.43
CA GLY A 416 4.50 5.91 -24.98
C GLY A 416 3.10 5.31 -24.83
N MET A 417 2.32 5.72 -23.82
CA MET A 417 0.92 5.33 -23.65
C MET A 417 -0.03 6.00 -24.66
N GLY A 418 0.41 7.04 -25.36
CA GLY A 418 -0.39 7.81 -26.31
C GLY A 418 -0.99 9.10 -25.75
N PHE A 419 -0.49 9.58 -24.61
CA PHE A 419 -0.78 10.96 -24.16
C PHE A 419 0.15 11.92 -24.92
N ASP A 420 -0.44 12.93 -25.54
CA ASP A 420 0.27 13.91 -26.39
C ASP A 420 0.63 15.19 -25.61
N ASN A 421 1.19 16.19 -26.31
CA ASN A 421 1.65 17.45 -25.72
C ASN A 421 0.48 18.38 -25.39
N ASN A 422 -0.72 18.09 -25.89
CA ASN A 422 -1.93 18.84 -25.57
C ASN A 422 -2.62 18.31 -24.30
N THR A 423 -2.17 17.17 -23.78
CA THR A 423 -2.68 16.58 -22.55
C THR A 423 -2.32 17.47 -21.36
N SER A 424 -3.34 18.01 -20.68
CA SER A 424 -3.16 18.71 -19.40
C SER A 424 -2.80 17.72 -18.29
N VAL A 425 -1.75 18.05 -17.53
CA VAL A 425 -1.22 17.16 -16.48
C VAL A 425 -1.15 17.92 -15.16
N TYR A 426 -1.80 17.40 -14.12
CA TYR A 426 -1.62 17.88 -12.75
C TYR A 426 -0.61 17.01 -12.00
N VAL A 427 0.41 17.60 -11.38
CA VAL A 427 1.38 16.86 -10.56
C VAL A 427 1.15 17.11 -9.07
N ALA A 428 0.74 16.04 -8.37
CA ALA A 428 0.67 15.97 -6.92
C ALA A 428 1.97 15.41 -6.34
N ALA A 429 2.75 16.25 -5.67
CA ALA A 429 4.01 15.86 -5.05
C ALA A 429 4.35 16.72 -3.83
N GLY A 430 5.21 16.19 -2.95
CA GLY A 430 5.97 17.02 -2.03
C GLY A 430 7.08 17.81 -2.74
N LYS A 431 8.09 18.25 -1.99
CA LYS A 431 9.26 18.93 -2.58
C LYS A 431 10.08 17.93 -3.40
N ILE A 432 9.98 18.03 -4.72
CA ILE A 432 10.76 17.23 -5.66
C ILE A 432 12.26 17.52 -5.48
N TYR A 433 13.08 16.47 -5.45
CA TYR A 433 14.54 16.59 -5.39
C TYR A 433 15.06 17.29 -6.65
N LYS A 434 15.90 18.33 -6.49
CA LYS A 434 16.44 19.19 -7.59
C LYS A 434 15.36 19.51 -8.65
N VAL A 435 14.27 20.16 -8.21
CA VAL A 435 13.02 20.32 -8.98
C VAL A 435 13.22 20.93 -10.37
N GLU A 436 14.09 21.93 -10.50
CA GLU A 436 14.38 22.61 -11.76
C GLU A 436 14.95 21.62 -12.79
N LYS A 437 15.93 20.81 -12.39
CA LYS A 437 16.55 19.78 -13.23
C LYS A 437 15.55 18.69 -13.61
N TYR A 438 14.89 18.11 -12.62
CA TYR A 438 14.13 16.88 -12.83
C TYR A 438 12.74 17.12 -13.44
N MET A 439 12.09 18.27 -13.20
CA MET A 439 10.79 18.58 -13.80
C MET A 439 10.88 19.12 -15.23
N ALA A 440 12.03 19.66 -15.66
CA ALA A 440 12.19 20.26 -16.98
C ALA A 440 11.78 19.32 -18.14
N PRO A 441 12.23 18.04 -18.20
CA PRO A 441 11.83 17.15 -19.29
C PRO A 441 10.34 16.79 -19.26
N LEU A 442 9.73 16.70 -18.07
CA LEU A 442 8.30 16.44 -17.97
C LEU A 442 7.47 17.62 -18.51
N LYS A 443 7.88 18.85 -18.19
CA LYS A 443 7.29 20.07 -18.76
C LYS A 443 7.50 20.18 -20.27
N GLN A 444 8.65 19.74 -20.78
CA GLN A 444 8.92 19.69 -22.21
C GLN A 444 7.95 18.73 -22.93
N MET A 445 7.69 17.55 -22.35
CA MET A 445 6.74 16.57 -22.90
C MET A 445 5.27 16.98 -22.76
N PHE A 446 4.93 17.72 -21.69
CA PHE A 446 3.58 18.18 -21.34
C PHE A 446 3.60 19.67 -20.96
N PRO A 447 3.54 20.59 -21.94
CA PRO A 447 3.58 22.03 -21.69
C PRO A 447 2.44 22.56 -20.81
N ARG A 448 1.28 21.89 -20.79
CA ARG A 448 0.12 22.19 -19.92
C ARG A 448 0.22 21.52 -18.55
N LEU A 449 1.43 21.43 -18.02
CA LEU A 449 1.67 20.84 -16.71
C LEU A 449 1.42 21.88 -15.61
N GLU A 450 0.56 21.50 -14.68
CA GLU A 450 0.15 22.31 -13.55
C GLU A 450 0.53 21.62 -12.22
N THR A 451 0.79 22.41 -11.20
CA THR A 451 0.98 21.98 -9.81
C THR A 451 0.09 22.83 -8.91
N LYS A 452 0.03 22.49 -7.61
CA LYS A 452 -0.67 23.37 -6.65
C LYS A 452 -0.18 24.81 -6.68
N ASP A 453 1.13 25.02 -6.85
CA ASP A 453 1.77 26.35 -6.85
C ASP A 453 1.49 27.15 -8.13
N THR A 454 1.09 26.49 -9.22
CA THR A 454 0.68 27.17 -10.47
C THR A 454 -0.82 27.37 -10.55
N LEU A 455 -1.62 26.47 -9.96
CA LEU A 455 -3.08 26.59 -9.94
C LEU A 455 -3.61 27.56 -8.89
N ALA A 456 -2.92 27.74 -7.75
CA ALA A 456 -3.35 28.63 -6.67
C ALA A 456 -2.38 29.79 -6.48
N THR A 457 -2.90 30.98 -6.15
CA THR A 457 -2.03 32.13 -5.92
C THR A 457 -1.22 31.95 -4.62
N PRO A 458 -0.08 32.63 -4.48
CA PRO A 458 0.70 32.59 -3.24
C PRO A 458 -0.11 32.95 -1.99
N GLU A 459 -1.07 33.87 -2.11
CA GLU A 459 -1.97 34.34 -1.05
C GLU A 459 -3.00 33.27 -0.69
N GLU A 460 -3.62 32.63 -1.69
CA GLU A 460 -4.55 31.53 -1.48
C GLU A 460 -3.88 30.33 -0.79
N LEU A 461 -2.62 30.04 -1.13
CA LEU A 461 -1.86 28.94 -0.54
C LEU A 461 -1.25 29.27 0.83
N ALA A 462 -1.06 30.54 1.17
CA ALA A 462 -0.37 30.96 2.39
C ALA A 462 -0.93 30.28 3.67
N PRO A 463 -2.26 30.17 3.88
CA PRO A 463 -2.83 29.53 5.07
C PRO A 463 -2.55 28.02 5.20
N PHE A 464 -2.11 27.37 4.12
CA PHE A 464 -1.85 25.93 4.06
C PHE A 464 -0.36 25.60 4.13
N LYS A 465 0.52 26.59 3.89
CA LYS A 465 1.97 26.40 3.99
C LYS A 465 2.37 26.00 5.41
N GLY A 466 3.29 25.04 5.52
CA GLY A 466 3.69 24.44 6.81
C GLY A 466 2.79 23.31 7.29
N HIS A 467 1.62 23.09 6.67
CA HIS A 467 0.67 22.03 7.05
C HIS A 467 0.60 20.95 5.97
N SER A 468 1.48 19.96 6.06
CA SER A 468 1.62 18.92 5.04
C SER A 468 0.33 18.13 4.77
N SER A 469 -0.52 17.91 5.77
CA SER A 469 -1.79 17.20 5.62
C SER A 469 -2.83 18.07 4.92
N ARG A 470 -2.85 19.38 5.16
CA ARG A 470 -3.77 20.31 4.49
C ARG A 470 -3.38 20.51 3.02
N LEU A 471 -2.07 20.62 2.71
CA LEU A 471 -1.59 20.64 1.33
C LEU A 471 -1.88 19.34 0.58
N ALA A 472 -1.67 18.19 1.23
CA ALA A 472 -2.01 16.89 0.67
C ALA A 472 -3.52 16.74 0.41
N ALA A 473 -4.39 17.42 1.18
CA ALA A 473 -5.82 17.42 0.95
C ALA A 473 -6.22 18.18 -0.32
N LEU A 474 -5.54 19.30 -0.63
CA LEU A 474 -5.71 20.01 -1.91
C LEU A 474 -5.32 19.09 -3.08
N ASP A 475 -4.12 18.51 -3.02
CA ASP A 475 -3.64 17.55 -4.03
C ASP A 475 -4.60 16.36 -4.20
N TYR A 476 -5.18 15.86 -3.09
CA TYR A 476 -6.12 14.74 -3.09
C TYR A 476 -7.36 15.05 -3.92
N THR A 477 -7.99 16.21 -3.72
CA THR A 477 -9.21 16.60 -4.45
C THR A 477 -8.93 16.81 -5.94
N VAL A 478 -7.85 17.49 -6.31
CA VAL A 478 -7.51 17.65 -7.74
C VAL A 478 -7.25 16.30 -8.41
N CYS A 479 -6.63 15.35 -7.70
CA CYS A 479 -6.45 14.00 -8.24
C CYS A 479 -7.73 13.14 -8.22
N LEU A 480 -8.70 13.45 -7.35
CA LEU A 480 -10.00 12.76 -7.30
C LEU A 480 -10.82 13.07 -8.56
N HIS A 481 -10.77 14.33 -9.02
CA HIS A 481 -11.54 14.80 -10.17
C HIS A 481 -10.89 14.58 -11.55
N SER A 482 -9.67 14.04 -11.61
CA SER A 482 -9.02 13.79 -12.91
C SER A 482 -9.64 12.62 -13.68
N GLU A 483 -9.53 12.62 -15.01
CA GLU A 483 -9.97 11.50 -15.84
C GLU A 483 -9.12 10.25 -15.60
N VAL A 484 -7.81 10.46 -15.51
CA VAL A 484 -6.82 9.41 -15.28
C VAL A 484 -5.99 9.78 -14.06
N PHE A 485 -5.80 8.82 -13.15
CA PHE A 485 -4.87 8.96 -12.04
C PHE A 485 -3.66 8.07 -12.25
N VAL A 486 -2.46 8.61 -12.08
CA VAL A 486 -1.19 7.89 -12.22
C VAL A 486 -0.49 7.90 -10.88
N THR A 487 -0.02 6.74 -10.43
CA THR A 487 0.73 6.64 -9.17
C THR A 487 2.09 6.00 -9.39
N THR A 488 3.17 6.74 -9.12
CA THR A 488 4.54 6.26 -9.37
C THR A 488 5.09 5.41 -8.23
N GLN A 489 4.48 5.51 -7.04
CA GLN A 489 4.85 4.76 -5.85
C GLN A 489 3.61 4.38 -5.05
N GLY A 490 3.67 3.26 -4.35
CA GLY A 490 2.64 2.90 -3.37
C GLY A 490 2.64 3.85 -2.17
N GLY A 491 1.69 3.64 -1.26
CA GLY A 491 1.55 4.43 -0.04
C GLY A 491 0.09 4.70 0.27
N ASN A 492 -0.17 5.44 1.35
CA ASN A 492 -1.55 5.67 1.80
C ASN A 492 -2.32 6.66 0.92
N PHE A 493 -1.64 7.62 0.27
CA PHE A 493 -2.30 8.54 -0.65
C PHE A 493 -2.98 7.82 -1.84
N PRO A 494 -2.25 7.08 -2.70
CA PRO A 494 -2.90 6.37 -3.80
C PRO A 494 -3.85 5.29 -3.31
N HIS A 495 -3.55 4.64 -2.18
CA HIS A 495 -4.44 3.66 -1.56
C HIS A 495 -5.85 4.24 -1.37
N PHE A 496 -5.99 5.35 -0.65
CA PHE A 496 -7.30 5.95 -0.37
C PHE A 496 -7.92 6.63 -1.58
N LEU A 497 -7.11 7.29 -2.41
CA LEU A 497 -7.60 8.00 -3.57
C LEU A 497 -8.21 7.03 -4.60
N MET A 498 -7.58 5.88 -4.81
CA MET A 498 -8.08 4.88 -5.76
C MET A 498 -9.48 4.37 -5.41
N GLY A 499 -9.72 4.02 -4.14
CA GLY A 499 -11.04 3.57 -3.73
C GLY A 499 -12.06 4.70 -3.75
N HIS A 500 -11.66 5.93 -3.41
CA HIS A 500 -12.57 7.08 -3.48
C HIS A 500 -12.96 7.44 -4.90
N ARG A 501 -12.02 7.39 -5.85
CA ARG A 501 -12.34 7.54 -7.27
C ARG A 501 -13.35 6.47 -7.72
N ARG A 502 -13.14 5.20 -7.38
CA ARG A 502 -14.10 4.13 -7.72
C ARG A 502 -15.47 4.34 -7.08
N TYR A 503 -15.49 4.78 -5.82
CA TYR A 503 -16.73 5.07 -5.11
C TYR A 503 -17.52 6.20 -5.80
N PHE A 504 -16.83 7.29 -6.10
CA PHE A 504 -17.39 8.49 -6.73
C PHE A 504 -17.86 8.23 -8.17
N TYR A 505 -17.13 7.42 -8.93
CA TYR A 505 -17.38 7.14 -10.34
C TYR A 505 -18.09 5.80 -10.61
N GLY A 506 -18.99 5.40 -9.72
CA GLY A 506 -19.90 4.29 -9.99
C GLY A 506 -19.25 2.90 -10.15
N GLY A 507 -18.13 2.67 -9.46
CA GLY A 507 -17.41 1.40 -9.41
C GLY A 507 -16.22 1.31 -10.36
N HIS A 508 -15.94 2.36 -11.14
CA HIS A 508 -14.80 2.38 -12.06
C HIS A 508 -14.06 3.70 -12.03
N ALA A 509 -12.73 3.64 -12.02
CA ALA A 509 -11.91 4.81 -12.29
C ALA A 509 -10.58 4.41 -12.92
N LYS A 510 -10.22 5.05 -14.04
CA LYS A 510 -8.94 4.81 -14.70
C LYS A 510 -7.79 5.16 -13.75
N THR A 511 -6.99 4.16 -13.37
CA THR A 511 -5.80 4.34 -12.53
C THR A 511 -4.61 3.56 -13.07
N ILE A 512 -3.55 4.28 -13.44
CA ILE A 512 -2.30 3.73 -13.96
C ILE A 512 -1.33 3.52 -12.79
N LYS A 513 -1.00 2.24 -12.55
CA LYS A 513 0.11 1.83 -11.68
C LYS A 513 1.15 1.11 -12.55
N PRO A 514 2.27 1.75 -12.88
CA PRO A 514 3.22 1.18 -13.81
C PRO A 514 3.96 -0.03 -13.25
N ASP A 515 4.31 -0.95 -14.13
CA ASP A 515 5.25 -2.02 -13.82
C ASP A 515 6.68 -1.47 -13.87
N LYS A 516 7.16 -1.00 -12.71
CA LYS A 516 8.50 -0.42 -12.57
C LYS A 516 9.63 -1.38 -12.95
N ARG A 517 9.43 -2.70 -12.85
CA ARG A 517 10.45 -3.69 -13.25
C ARG A 517 10.58 -3.72 -14.77
N LYS A 518 9.43 -3.75 -15.46
CA LYS A 518 9.40 -3.67 -16.93
C LYS A 518 9.95 -2.33 -17.41
N LEU A 519 9.56 -1.22 -16.79
CA LEU A 519 10.08 0.11 -17.10
C LEU A 519 11.60 0.20 -16.95
N ALA A 520 12.15 -0.34 -15.85
CA ALA A 520 13.59 -0.34 -15.61
C ALA A 520 14.38 -0.97 -16.76
N LEU A 521 13.88 -2.05 -17.36
CA LEU A 521 14.53 -2.72 -18.50
C LEU A 521 14.39 -1.93 -19.80
N LEU A 522 13.27 -1.23 -20.00
CA LEU A 522 13.03 -0.41 -21.20
C LEU A 522 13.88 0.86 -21.18
N PHE A 523 14.01 1.51 -20.02
CA PHE A 523 14.83 2.70 -19.85
C PHE A 523 16.34 2.41 -19.82
N ASP A 524 16.75 1.15 -19.72
CA ASP A 524 18.15 0.72 -19.75
C ASP A 524 18.65 0.37 -21.16
N ARG A 525 17.82 0.57 -22.19
CA ARG A 525 18.14 0.31 -23.62
C ARG A 525 18.22 1.60 -24.45
N PRO A 526 19.36 2.30 -24.49
CA PRO A 526 19.53 3.51 -25.31
C PRO A 526 19.24 3.31 -26.79
N ASP A 527 19.34 2.07 -27.28
CA ASP A 527 19.10 1.69 -28.66
C ASP A 527 17.66 1.20 -28.93
N ILE A 528 16.74 1.31 -27.97
CA ILE A 528 15.34 0.91 -28.15
C ILE A 528 14.66 1.63 -29.34
N ARG A 529 13.83 0.90 -30.07
CA ARG A 529 12.96 1.45 -31.13
C ARG A 529 11.66 1.96 -30.53
N TRP A 530 11.02 2.93 -31.17
CA TRP A 530 9.76 3.48 -30.70
C TRP A 530 8.65 2.42 -30.57
N GLU A 531 8.54 1.50 -31.52
CA GLU A 531 7.53 0.44 -31.47
C GLU A 531 7.75 -0.49 -30.27
N ASP A 532 9.01 -0.82 -29.97
CA ASP A 532 9.40 -1.67 -28.84
C ASP A 532 9.19 -0.98 -27.49
N PHE A 533 9.26 0.35 -27.48
CA PHE A 533 9.01 1.17 -26.30
C PHE A 533 7.51 1.39 -26.06
N SER A 534 6.78 1.85 -27.07
CA SER A 534 5.38 2.26 -26.99
C SER A 534 4.41 1.09 -26.78
N ARG A 535 4.62 -0.05 -27.44
CA ARG A 535 3.73 -1.23 -27.30
C ARG A 535 3.59 -1.68 -25.83
N PRO A 536 4.68 -1.91 -25.06
CA PRO A 536 4.59 -2.16 -23.62
C PRO A 536 3.82 -1.12 -22.80
N MET A 537 3.91 0.16 -23.17
CA MET A 537 3.24 1.25 -22.47
C MET A 537 1.74 1.20 -22.72
N GLN A 538 1.34 1.04 -23.98
CA GLN A 538 -0.05 0.87 -24.39
C GLN A 538 -0.68 -0.38 -23.74
N ASP A 539 0.08 -1.47 -23.64
CA ASP A 539 -0.35 -2.65 -22.89
C ASP A 539 -0.59 -2.33 -21.42
N MET A 540 0.34 -1.62 -20.75
CA MET A 540 0.15 -1.21 -19.35
C MET A 540 -1.10 -0.32 -19.18
N LEU A 541 -1.36 0.59 -20.13
CA LEU A 541 -2.56 1.42 -20.14
C LEU A 541 -3.83 0.56 -20.28
N ARG A 542 -3.87 -0.41 -21.20
CA ARG A 542 -5.04 -1.30 -21.39
C ARG A 542 -5.30 -2.21 -20.18
N HIS A 543 -4.24 -2.71 -19.54
CA HIS A 543 -4.39 -3.51 -18.31
C HIS A 543 -4.91 -2.70 -17.13
N SER A 544 -4.70 -1.37 -17.12
CA SER A 544 -5.16 -0.51 -16.04
C SER A 544 -6.68 -0.31 -16.01
N ASP A 545 -7.39 -0.48 -17.14
CA ASP A 545 -8.87 -0.49 -17.18
C ASP A 545 -9.45 -1.66 -16.38
N HIS A 546 -8.92 -2.86 -16.62
CA HIS A 546 -9.38 -4.08 -15.96
C HIS A 546 -9.24 -3.99 -14.43
N LYS A 547 -8.17 -3.33 -13.95
CA LYS A 547 -7.96 -3.08 -12.53
C LYS A 547 -8.93 -2.05 -11.97
N GLY A 548 -9.50 -1.16 -12.80
CA GLY A 548 -10.47 -0.14 -12.42
C GLY A 548 -11.76 -0.73 -11.85
N TYR A 549 -12.18 -1.91 -12.32
CA TYR A 549 -13.39 -2.63 -11.90
C TYR A 549 -13.16 -3.74 -10.87
N GLU A 550 -11.92 -3.91 -10.39
CA GLU A 550 -11.57 -5.06 -9.53
C GLU A 550 -12.35 -5.02 -8.20
N LEU A 551 -12.92 -6.16 -7.82
CA LEU A 551 -13.58 -6.36 -6.53
C LEU A 551 -12.56 -6.60 -5.42
N LYS A 552 -12.94 -6.27 -4.18
CA LYS A 552 -12.12 -6.54 -3.01
C LYS A 552 -11.93 -8.04 -2.84
N LYS A 553 -10.67 -8.47 -2.83
CA LYS A 553 -10.27 -9.82 -2.38
C LYS A 553 -10.30 -9.88 -0.84
N PRO A 554 -10.35 -11.06 -0.20
CA PRO A 554 -10.39 -11.16 1.28
C PRO A 554 -9.29 -10.35 1.99
N SER A 555 -8.04 -10.46 1.51
CA SER A 555 -6.89 -9.68 2.01
C SER A 555 -6.79 -8.26 1.45
N GLY A 556 -7.69 -7.87 0.56
CA GLY A 556 -7.74 -6.56 -0.07
C GLY A 556 -8.27 -5.50 0.89
N SER A 557 -7.79 -4.27 0.71
CA SER A 557 -8.28 -3.14 1.51
C SER A 557 -9.52 -2.51 0.89
N LEU A 558 -10.56 -2.28 1.71
CA LEU A 558 -11.79 -1.59 1.29
C LEU A 558 -11.49 -0.17 0.79
N TYR A 559 -10.45 0.47 1.33
CA TYR A 559 -10.06 1.83 0.94
C TYR A 559 -9.44 1.89 -0.46
N THR A 560 -8.97 0.75 -1.01
CA THR A 560 -8.56 0.64 -2.43
C THR A 560 -9.69 0.08 -3.30
N PHE A 561 -10.40 -0.92 -2.77
CA PHE A 561 -11.43 -1.69 -3.47
C PHE A 561 -12.75 -1.62 -2.67
N PRO A 562 -13.59 -0.60 -2.89
CA PRO A 562 -14.80 -0.37 -2.08
C PRO A 562 -15.91 -1.40 -2.35
N MET A 563 -15.86 -2.14 -3.45
CA MET A 563 -16.89 -3.12 -3.82
C MET A 563 -16.52 -4.52 -3.31
N PRO A 564 -17.47 -5.28 -2.72
CA PRO A 564 -18.89 -4.97 -2.55
C PRO A 564 -19.24 -4.31 -1.19
N ASP A 565 -18.28 -4.09 -0.29
CA ASP A 565 -18.57 -3.70 1.10
C ASP A 565 -19.23 -2.31 1.23
N CYS A 566 -18.81 -1.35 0.41
CA CYS A 566 -19.27 0.04 0.45
C CYS A 566 -20.23 0.40 -0.70
N MET A 567 -20.39 -0.48 -1.68
CA MET A 567 -21.12 -0.20 -2.91
C MET A 567 -22.05 -1.35 -3.29
N CYS A 568 -23.17 -0.99 -3.90
CA CYS A 568 -24.26 -1.88 -4.26
C CYS A 568 -24.41 -1.90 -5.78
N LYS A 569 -24.73 -3.06 -6.37
CA LYS A 569 -25.01 -3.14 -7.81
C LYS A 569 -26.30 -2.39 -8.13
N LEU A 570 -26.32 -1.66 -9.25
CA LEU A 570 -27.56 -1.19 -9.85
C LEU A 570 -28.36 -2.43 -10.31
N ALA A 571 -29.64 -2.50 -9.94
CA ALA A 571 -30.53 -3.52 -10.49
C ALA A 571 -30.66 -3.28 -12.00
N GLU A 572 -30.50 -4.34 -12.79
CA GLU A 572 -30.79 -4.28 -14.23
C GLU A 572 -32.26 -3.92 -14.38
N ALA A 573 -32.56 -2.81 -15.08
CA ALA A 573 -33.93 -2.50 -15.45
C ALA A 573 -34.45 -3.67 -16.30
N ARG A 574 -35.36 -4.47 -15.73
CA ARG A 574 -36.08 -5.48 -16.49
C ARG A 574 -36.80 -4.74 -17.61
N SER A 575 -36.47 -5.05 -18.86
CA SER A 575 -37.33 -4.71 -19.98
C SER A 575 -38.60 -5.55 -19.84
N GLU A 576 -39.57 -5.07 -19.08
CA GLU A 576 -40.95 -5.52 -19.22
C GLU A 576 -41.48 -4.96 -20.54
N SER A 577 -41.09 -5.60 -21.65
CA SER A 577 -41.83 -5.49 -22.89
C SER A 577 -43.16 -6.19 -22.66
N SER A 578 -44.19 -5.38 -22.46
CA SER A 578 -45.61 -5.71 -22.53
C SER A 578 -45.90 -6.64 -23.72
N ASN A 579 -46.08 -7.94 -23.45
CA ASN A 579 -46.85 -8.83 -24.31
C ASN A 579 -48.20 -9.06 -23.65
N THR A 580 -49.07 -8.06 -23.75
CA THR A 580 -50.49 -8.19 -23.44
C THR A 580 -51.28 -7.59 -24.59
N THR A 581 -51.47 -8.35 -25.67
CA THR A 581 -52.70 -8.33 -26.51
C THR A 581 -52.53 -9.27 -27.70
N ARG A 582 -53.28 -10.39 -27.68
CA ARG A 582 -54.02 -10.94 -28.84
C ARG A 582 -54.90 -12.10 -28.35
N LEU A 583 -56.11 -11.73 -27.96
CA LEU A 583 -57.32 -12.54 -28.07
C LEU A 583 -58.37 -11.65 -28.73
N ALA A 584 -58.45 -11.76 -30.05
CA ALA A 584 -59.60 -11.51 -30.92
C ALA A 584 -59.24 -12.10 -32.29
#